data_AF-A0A552UXK8-F1
#
_entry.id   AF-A0A552UXK8-F1
#
_cell.length_a   1.000
_cell.length_b   1.000
_cell.length_c   1.000
_cell.angle_alpha   90.00
_cell.angle_beta   90.00
_cell.angle_gamma   90.00
#
_symmetry.space_group_name_H-M   'P 1'
#
loop_
_entity.id
_entity.type
_entity.pdbx_description
1 polymer ?
#
loop_
_entity_poly.entity_id
_entity_poly.type
_entity_poly.pdbx_seq_one_letter_code
_entity_poly.pdbx_strand_id
1 'polypeptide(L)'
;MEIKKSNEIAGKYLVLDNANEVASFIFQKQELEPYSNIKNGKWLSNFDYVSIYNIQTGINSSDLVDKIITLAINTCKKKQIRSLRSHIIKNNDEYKTILKSHGFKHCGFVNIEEIEYAAYELLVIPYVLGDRVMLKKEHPCGGNTFKISRLGMDIKLECEKCGSIVWLKRSDLNKRVKKRL
;
A
#
# COMPACT_ATOMS: atom_id res chain seq x y z
N MET A 1 -6.03 15.45 20.41
CA MET A 1 -6.17 14.06 19.91
C MET A 1 -4.92 13.23 20.18
N GLU A 2 -5.08 12.07 20.80
CA GLU A 2 -4.04 11.09 21.12
C GLU A 2 -4.38 9.75 20.44
N ILE A 3 -3.39 8.98 19.99
CA ILE A 3 -3.62 7.64 19.42
C ILE A 3 -3.00 6.60 20.36
N LYS A 4 -3.82 5.68 20.87
CA LYS A 4 -3.40 4.58 21.76
C LYS A 4 -3.61 3.23 21.11
N LYS A 5 -2.72 2.27 21.38
CA LYS A 5 -3.00 0.87 21.04
C LYS A 5 -4.09 0.35 21.98
N SER A 6 -5.03 -0.42 21.44
CA SER A 6 -5.94 -1.20 22.26
C SER A 6 -5.17 -2.34 22.94
N ASN A 7 -5.47 -2.58 24.21
CA ASN A 7 -4.95 -3.73 24.95
C ASN A 7 -5.77 -5.01 24.72
N GLU A 8 -6.96 -4.88 24.12
CA GLU A 8 -7.93 -5.97 23.98
C GLU A 8 -7.82 -6.68 22.63
N ILE A 9 -7.57 -5.92 21.55
CA ILE A 9 -7.53 -6.42 20.18
C ILE A 9 -6.17 -6.12 19.56
N ALA A 10 -5.44 -7.17 19.16
CA ALA A 10 -4.15 -7.04 18.53
C ALA A 10 -4.24 -6.19 17.25
N GLY A 11 -3.39 -5.17 17.15
CA GLY A 11 -3.37 -4.29 15.98
C GLY A 11 -4.48 -3.24 15.95
N LYS A 12 -5.44 -3.22 16.89
CA LYS A 12 -6.41 -2.13 17.02
C LYS A 12 -5.76 -0.90 17.66
N TYR A 13 -6.04 0.26 17.10
CA TYR A 13 -5.65 1.57 17.62
C TYR A 13 -6.92 2.39 17.85
N LEU A 14 -6.94 3.11 18.96
CA LEU A 14 -7.98 4.05 19.36
C LEU A 14 -7.44 5.45 19.15
N VAL A 15 -8.28 6.33 18.60
CA VAL A 15 -8.02 7.77 18.54
C VAL A 15 -8.92 8.44 19.55
N LEU A 16 -8.30 9.13 20.50
CA LEU A 16 -8.95 9.78 21.62
C LEU A 16 -8.91 11.30 21.44
N ASP A 17 -10.01 11.99 21.72
CA ASP A 17 -10.03 13.44 21.90
C ASP A 17 -10.57 13.78 23.29
N ASN A 18 -9.77 14.50 24.09
CA ASN A 18 -10.06 14.75 25.50
C ASN A 18 -10.51 13.49 26.27
N ALA A 19 -9.78 12.37 26.06
CA ALA A 19 -10.06 11.04 26.59
C ALA A 19 -11.29 10.29 26.04
N ASN A 20 -12.10 10.90 25.17
CA ASN A 20 -13.21 10.22 24.50
C ASN A 20 -12.73 9.53 23.22
N GLU A 21 -13.14 8.29 22.98
CA GLU A 21 -12.90 7.62 21.70
C GLU A 21 -13.71 8.33 20.60
N VAL A 22 -12.99 8.86 19.61
CA VAL A 22 -13.58 9.56 18.45
C VAL A 22 -13.37 8.80 17.15
N ALA A 23 -12.41 7.87 17.13
CA ALA A 23 -12.24 6.89 16.07
C ALA A 23 -11.47 5.66 16.56
N SER A 24 -11.55 4.57 15.79
CA SER A 24 -10.61 3.46 15.91
C SER A 24 -10.27 2.90 14.53
N PHE A 25 -9.15 2.19 14.43
CA PHE A 25 -8.77 1.45 13.22
C PHE A 25 -8.02 0.17 13.60
N ILE A 26 -8.11 -0.85 12.76
CA ILE A 26 -7.35 -2.09 12.95
C ILE A 26 -6.23 -2.15 11.91
N PHE A 27 -5.01 -2.35 12.38
CA PHE A 27 -3.78 -2.50 11.61
C PHE A 27 -3.16 -3.86 11.90
N GLN A 28 -3.49 -4.84 11.05
CA GLN A 28 -3.12 -6.22 11.25
C GLN A 28 -2.64 -6.85 9.93
N LYS A 29 -1.72 -7.82 10.04
CA LYS A 29 -1.38 -8.70 8.91
C LYS A 29 -2.62 -9.52 8.57
N GLN A 30 -3.00 -9.52 7.30
CA GLN A 30 -4.16 -10.28 6.82
C GLN A 30 -3.66 -11.51 6.09
N GLU A 31 -4.32 -12.64 6.35
CA GLU A 31 -3.87 -13.90 5.77
C GLU A 31 -4.61 -14.19 4.45
N LEU A 32 -5.94 -14.24 4.38
CA LEU A 32 -6.56 -14.76 3.14
C LEU A 32 -7.95 -14.22 2.69
N GLU A 33 -8.67 -13.36 3.41
CA GLU A 33 -9.92 -12.74 2.90
C GLU A 33 -10.08 -11.33 3.50
N PRO A 34 -10.76 -10.36 2.84
CA PRO A 34 -11.42 -10.41 1.53
C PRO A 34 -10.46 -10.12 0.35
N TYR A 35 -9.16 -9.96 0.64
CA TYR A 35 -8.19 -9.43 -0.31
C TYR A 35 -7.60 -10.48 -1.27
N SER A 36 -7.93 -11.75 -1.12
CA SER A 36 -7.64 -12.83 -2.08
C SER A 36 -8.39 -12.64 -3.42
N ASN A 37 -9.64 -12.17 -3.36
CA ASN A 37 -10.60 -12.22 -4.46
C ASN A 37 -10.92 -10.83 -5.04
N ILE A 38 -9.88 -10.13 -5.52
CA ILE A 38 -10.07 -8.80 -6.12
C ILE A 38 -10.75 -8.89 -7.49
N LYS A 39 -11.84 -8.13 -7.66
CA LYS A 39 -12.64 -8.02 -8.90
C LYS A 39 -12.27 -6.78 -9.70
N ASN A 40 -12.40 -6.87 -11.03
CA ASN A 40 -12.16 -5.78 -11.98
C ASN A 40 -10.83 -5.04 -11.75
N GLY A 41 -9.79 -5.79 -11.43
CA GLY A 41 -8.48 -5.23 -11.15
C GLY A 41 -7.51 -6.26 -10.58
N LYS A 42 -6.42 -5.76 -10.00
CA LYS A 42 -5.37 -6.56 -9.35
C LYS A 42 -4.61 -5.69 -8.36
N TRP A 43 -4.08 -6.32 -7.32
CA TRP A 43 -3.12 -5.68 -6.41
C TRP A 43 -1.87 -5.23 -7.16
N LEU A 44 -1.25 -4.16 -6.65
CA LEU A 44 0.04 -3.64 -7.15
C LEU A 44 1.20 -4.59 -6.85
N SER A 45 1.04 -5.44 -5.83
CA SER A 45 2.05 -6.40 -5.38
C SER A 45 1.45 -7.65 -4.75
N ASN A 46 2.27 -8.70 -4.66
CA ASN A 46 1.99 -9.90 -3.89
C ASN A 46 2.75 -9.90 -2.56
N PHE A 47 3.16 -8.72 -2.06
CA PHE A 47 3.89 -8.65 -0.80
C PHE A 47 3.01 -9.02 0.38
N ASP A 48 3.64 -9.49 1.45
CA ASP A 48 3.06 -9.41 2.79
C ASP A 48 2.57 -7.98 3.03
N TYR A 49 1.34 -7.88 3.52
CA TYR A 49 0.66 -6.62 3.69
C TYR A 49 -0.02 -6.56 5.04
N VAL A 50 -0.26 -5.33 5.46
CA VAL A 50 -1.17 -5.00 6.55
C VAL A 50 -2.33 -4.21 5.96
N SER A 51 -3.51 -4.35 6.55
CA SER A 51 -4.65 -3.54 6.16
C SER A 51 -4.99 -2.52 7.24
N ILE A 52 -5.51 -1.38 6.83
CA ILE A 52 -6.32 -0.51 7.67
C ILE A 52 -7.78 -0.67 7.26
N TYR A 53 -8.66 -0.95 8.22
CA TYR A 53 -10.09 -1.06 8.01
C TYR A 53 -10.86 -0.64 9.28
N ASN A 54 -12.18 -0.47 9.13
CA ASN A 54 -13.11 -0.04 10.17
C ASN A 54 -12.76 1.33 10.78
N ILE A 55 -12.43 2.31 9.94
CA ILE A 55 -12.24 3.70 10.40
C ILE A 55 -13.62 4.32 10.63
N GLN A 56 -14.04 4.31 11.89
CA GLN A 56 -15.25 4.95 12.37
C GLN A 56 -14.92 6.40 12.74
N THR A 57 -15.54 7.40 12.13
CA THR A 57 -15.31 8.81 12.49
C THR A 57 -16.62 9.49 12.85
N GLY A 58 -16.73 9.99 14.08
CA GLY A 58 -17.94 10.66 14.56
C GLY A 58 -18.12 12.09 14.03
N ILE A 59 -17.07 12.92 13.98
CA ILE A 59 -17.09 14.35 13.58
C ILE A 59 -15.71 14.76 13.04
N ASN A 60 -15.64 15.66 12.04
CA ASN A 60 -14.41 16.13 11.35
C ASN A 60 -13.57 15.00 10.70
N SER A 61 -14.24 14.20 9.87
CA SER A 61 -13.73 12.96 9.27
C SER A 61 -12.44 13.10 8.48
N SER A 62 -12.26 14.13 7.64
CA SER A 62 -11.10 14.20 6.72
C SER A 62 -9.75 14.35 7.41
N ASP A 63 -9.58 15.34 8.29
CA ASP A 63 -8.30 15.59 8.98
C ASP A 63 -7.93 14.40 9.88
N LEU A 64 -8.92 13.79 10.52
CA LEU A 64 -8.73 12.59 11.34
C LEU A 64 -8.31 11.39 10.49
N VAL A 65 -9.00 11.15 9.37
CA VAL A 65 -8.66 10.07 8.42
C VAL A 65 -7.25 10.28 7.85
N ASP A 66 -6.88 11.51 7.49
CA ASP A 66 -5.54 11.87 7.02
C ASP A 66 -4.46 11.55 8.06
N LYS A 67 -4.69 11.93 9.32
CA LYS A 67 -3.80 11.62 10.45
C LYS A 67 -3.67 10.11 10.69
N ILE A 68 -4.77 9.36 10.62
CA ILE A 68 -4.77 7.90 10.77
C ILE A 68 -3.95 7.24 9.66
N ILE A 69 -4.19 7.62 8.40
CA ILE A 69 -3.43 7.09 7.26
C ILE A 69 -1.94 7.44 7.41
N THR A 70 -1.62 8.68 7.77
CA THR A 70 -0.24 9.13 8.00
C THR A 70 0.45 8.28 9.07
N LEU A 71 -0.24 8.02 10.19
CA LEU A 71 0.28 7.16 11.25
C LEU A 71 0.53 5.72 10.75
N ALA A 72 -0.43 5.15 10.02
CA ALA A 72 -0.31 3.78 9.48
C ALA A 72 0.90 3.67 8.54
N ILE A 73 1.08 4.64 7.64
CA ILE A 73 2.23 4.71 6.72
C ILE A 73 3.54 4.78 7.49
N ASN A 74 3.63 5.68 8.48
CA ASN A 74 4.84 5.85 9.29
C ASN A 74 5.15 4.59 10.11
N THR A 75 4.11 3.90 10.58
CA THR A 75 4.24 2.62 11.27
C THR A 75 4.76 1.53 10.33
N CYS A 76 4.24 1.44 9.11
CA CYS A 76 4.77 0.54 8.07
C CYS A 76 6.25 0.79 7.81
N LYS A 77 6.66 2.06 7.63
CA LYS A 77 8.07 2.44 7.41
C LYS A 77 8.96 1.97 8.56
N LYS A 78 8.58 2.26 9.81
CA LYS A 78 9.34 1.84 11.00
C LYS A 78 9.47 0.32 11.12
N LYS A 79 8.42 -0.42 10.76
CA LYS A 79 8.36 -1.88 10.81
C LYS A 79 8.86 -2.59 9.54
N GLN A 80 9.39 -1.85 8.56
CA GLN A 80 9.81 -2.40 7.26
C GLN A 80 8.69 -3.17 6.52
N ILE A 81 7.43 -2.77 6.72
CA ILE A 81 6.28 -3.36 6.03
C ILE A 81 6.15 -2.73 4.64
N ARG A 82 6.10 -3.58 3.62
CA ARG A 82 6.19 -3.16 2.22
C ARG A 82 4.86 -2.66 1.64
N SER A 83 3.75 -3.26 2.04
CA SER A 83 2.42 -2.99 1.49
C SER A 83 1.41 -2.66 2.59
N LEU A 84 0.64 -1.60 2.34
CA LEU A 84 -0.50 -1.18 3.15
C LEU A 84 -1.75 -1.19 2.26
N ARG A 85 -2.79 -1.93 2.66
CA ARG A 85 -4.06 -2.02 1.94
C ARG A 85 -5.19 -1.36 2.72
N SER A 86 -6.20 -0.90 2.00
CA SER A 86 -7.43 -0.34 2.56
C SER A 86 -8.59 -0.65 1.63
N HIS A 87 -9.81 -0.65 2.16
CA HIS A 87 -11.02 -0.68 1.37
C HIS A 87 -12.01 0.36 1.89
N ILE A 88 -12.80 0.94 1.00
CA ILE A 88 -13.82 1.95 1.33
C ILE A 88 -15.11 1.66 0.57
N ILE A 89 -16.24 2.09 1.12
CA ILE A 89 -17.51 2.06 0.39
C ILE A 89 -17.37 2.96 -0.84
N LYS A 90 -17.90 2.52 -1.99
CA LYS A 90 -17.67 3.16 -3.31
C LYS A 90 -17.98 4.66 -3.35
N ASN A 91 -18.96 5.10 -2.57
CA ASN A 91 -19.48 6.48 -2.60
C ASN A 91 -18.82 7.41 -1.58
N ASN A 92 -17.67 7.01 -1.00
CA ASN A 92 -16.92 7.86 -0.07
C ASN A 92 -15.81 8.64 -0.82
N ASP A 93 -16.19 9.71 -1.53
CA ASP A 93 -15.27 10.51 -2.35
C ASP A 93 -14.24 11.29 -1.52
N GLU A 94 -14.59 11.70 -0.29
CA GLU A 94 -13.67 12.35 0.64
C GLU A 94 -12.51 11.40 0.97
N TYR A 95 -12.83 10.20 1.47
CA TYR A 95 -11.82 9.22 1.85
C TYR A 95 -11.02 8.72 0.63
N LYS A 96 -11.68 8.54 -0.51
CA LYS A 96 -11.01 8.25 -1.79
C LYS A 96 -9.98 9.33 -2.15
N THR A 97 -10.28 10.60 -1.91
CA THR A 97 -9.36 11.71 -2.19
C THR A 97 -8.16 11.67 -1.25
N ILE A 98 -8.38 11.42 0.04
CA ILE A 98 -7.31 11.30 1.05
C ILE A 98 -6.41 10.09 0.75
N LEU A 99 -6.97 8.93 0.41
CA LEU A 99 -6.16 7.77 0.00
C LEU A 99 -5.26 8.12 -1.20
N LYS A 100 -5.81 8.81 -2.20
CA LYS A 100 -5.06 9.22 -3.38
C LYS A 100 -3.98 10.26 -3.07
N SER A 101 -4.21 11.20 -2.16
CA SER A 101 -3.21 12.20 -1.76
C SER A 101 -2.00 11.55 -1.07
N HIS A 102 -2.22 10.47 -0.31
CA HIS A 102 -1.17 9.62 0.28
C HIS A 102 -0.54 8.61 -0.70
N GLY A 103 -0.95 8.63 -1.96
CA GLY A 103 -0.37 7.82 -3.03
C GLY A 103 -0.93 6.41 -3.19
N PHE A 104 -1.99 6.06 -2.45
CA PHE A 104 -2.69 4.79 -2.68
C PHE A 104 -3.22 4.72 -4.12
N LYS A 105 -3.17 3.52 -4.70
CA LYS A 105 -3.77 3.25 -6.01
C LYS A 105 -4.99 2.36 -5.84
N HIS A 106 -6.04 2.72 -6.55
CA HIS A 106 -7.20 1.85 -6.71
C HIS A 106 -6.77 0.56 -7.41
N CYS A 107 -7.07 -0.58 -6.79
CA CYS A 107 -6.66 -1.89 -7.25
C CYS A 107 -7.82 -2.71 -7.84
N GLY A 108 -9.07 -2.33 -7.56
CA GLY A 108 -10.26 -3.09 -7.96
C GLY A 108 -11.29 -3.08 -6.84
N PHE A 109 -12.11 -4.13 -6.77
CA PHE A 109 -13.17 -4.26 -5.78
C PHE A 109 -13.03 -5.54 -4.98
N VAL A 110 -13.44 -5.52 -3.71
CA VAL A 110 -13.51 -6.69 -2.83
C VAL A 110 -14.88 -6.77 -2.20
N ASN A 111 -15.36 -7.99 -1.96
CA ASN A 111 -16.66 -8.21 -1.31
C ASN A 111 -16.44 -8.62 0.13
N ILE A 112 -17.18 -7.99 1.04
CA ILE A 112 -17.21 -8.32 2.47
C ILE A 112 -18.68 -8.34 2.85
N GLU A 113 -19.18 -9.47 3.34
CA GLU A 113 -20.57 -9.61 3.80
C GLU A 113 -21.58 -9.04 2.78
N GLU A 114 -21.44 -9.46 1.51
CA GLU A 114 -22.28 -9.03 0.36
C GLU A 114 -22.12 -7.57 -0.08
N ILE A 115 -21.39 -6.74 0.66
CA ILE A 115 -21.09 -5.35 0.30
C ILE A 115 -19.82 -5.29 -0.55
N GLU A 116 -19.87 -4.58 -1.68
CA GLU A 116 -18.72 -4.36 -2.56
C GLU A 116 -17.99 -3.06 -2.20
N TYR A 117 -16.70 -3.19 -1.85
CA TYR A 117 -15.82 -2.08 -1.48
C TYR A 117 -14.80 -1.80 -2.58
N ALA A 118 -14.46 -0.52 -2.76
CA ALA A 118 -13.33 -0.12 -3.57
C ALA A 118 -12.03 -0.37 -2.80
N ALA A 119 -11.13 -1.16 -3.39
CA ALA A 119 -9.88 -1.62 -2.79
C ALA A 119 -8.69 -0.78 -3.23
N TYR A 120 -7.80 -0.48 -2.28
CA TYR A 120 -6.65 0.40 -2.49
C TYR A 120 -5.38 -0.21 -1.89
N GLU A 121 -4.25 0.00 -2.55
CA GLU A 121 -2.93 -0.40 -2.04
C GLU A 121 -1.93 0.75 -2.17
N LEU A 122 -1.13 0.92 -1.13
CA LEU A 122 0.06 1.74 -1.11
C LEU A 122 1.27 0.85 -0.90
N LEU A 123 2.20 0.92 -1.84
CA LEU A 123 3.53 0.33 -1.67
C LEU A 123 4.39 1.29 -0.87
N VAL A 124 4.37 1.13 0.46
CA VAL A 124 5.15 1.95 1.39
C VAL A 124 6.65 1.80 1.11
N ILE A 125 7.09 0.57 0.83
CA ILE A 125 8.45 0.25 0.42
C ILE A 125 8.37 -0.52 -0.91
N PRO A 126 8.33 0.20 -2.04
CA PRO A 126 8.05 -0.41 -3.34
C PRO A 126 9.17 -1.30 -3.87
N TYR A 127 10.39 -1.09 -3.37
CA TYR A 127 11.60 -1.80 -3.80
C TYR A 127 12.55 -2.01 -2.62
N VAL A 128 13.16 -3.20 -2.56
CA VAL A 128 14.31 -3.53 -1.71
C VAL A 128 15.46 -4.07 -2.59
N LEU A 129 16.68 -4.08 -2.04
CA LEU A 129 17.84 -4.59 -2.78
C LEU A 129 17.64 -6.07 -3.10
N GLY A 130 17.97 -6.46 -4.33
CA GLY A 130 17.79 -7.84 -4.81
C GLY A 130 16.40 -8.15 -5.36
N ASP A 131 15.42 -7.25 -5.23
CA ASP A 131 14.11 -7.42 -5.87
C ASP A 131 14.24 -7.63 -7.37
N ARG A 132 13.35 -8.44 -7.93
CA ARG A 132 13.22 -8.67 -9.37
C ARG A 132 12.00 -7.94 -9.90
N VAL A 133 12.19 -7.20 -10.99
CA VAL A 133 11.12 -6.44 -11.63
C VAL A 133 11.08 -6.77 -13.11
N MET A 134 9.86 -6.90 -13.64
CA MET A 134 9.62 -6.99 -15.07
C MET A 134 9.25 -5.60 -15.59
N LEU A 135 10.00 -5.10 -16.57
CA LEU A 135 9.70 -3.85 -17.24
C LEU A 135 8.69 -4.05 -18.38
N LYS A 136 7.96 -2.99 -18.74
CA LYS A 136 6.98 -2.98 -19.84
C LYS A 136 7.65 -3.10 -21.21
N LYS A 137 8.81 -2.47 -21.37
CA LYS A 137 9.63 -2.53 -22.58
C LYS A 137 10.76 -3.52 -22.37
N GLU A 138 11.10 -4.23 -23.44
CA GLU A 138 12.25 -5.12 -23.45
C GLU A 138 13.56 -4.34 -23.49
N HIS A 139 14.59 -4.92 -22.90
CA HIS A 139 15.98 -4.54 -23.10
C HIS A 139 16.37 -4.85 -24.56
N PRO A 140 17.35 -4.14 -25.17
CA PRO A 140 17.81 -4.46 -26.53
C PRO A 140 18.27 -5.91 -26.74
N CYS A 141 18.63 -6.64 -25.67
CA CYS A 141 18.93 -8.07 -25.74
C CYS A 141 17.68 -8.99 -25.83
N GLY A 142 16.47 -8.44 -25.77
CA GLY A 142 15.20 -9.18 -25.74
C GLY A 142 14.82 -9.75 -24.37
N GLY A 143 15.46 -9.33 -23.28
CA GLY A 143 15.06 -9.66 -21.91
C GLY A 143 14.26 -8.51 -21.28
N ASN A 144 13.30 -8.80 -20.39
CA ASN A 144 12.52 -7.75 -19.72
C ASN A 144 12.53 -7.84 -18.18
N THR A 145 13.23 -8.83 -17.63
CA THR A 145 13.41 -9.00 -16.18
C THR A 145 14.73 -8.41 -15.74
N PHE A 146 14.69 -7.67 -14.64
CA PHE A 146 15.83 -6.99 -14.06
C PHE A 146 15.88 -7.19 -12.56
N LYS A 147 17.09 -7.39 -12.04
CA LYS A 147 17.37 -7.39 -10.60
C LYS A 147 17.79 -6.00 -10.15
N ILE A 148 17.25 -5.53 -9.03
CA ILE A 148 17.68 -4.28 -8.39
C ILE A 148 19.01 -4.53 -7.69
N SER A 149 20.10 -3.98 -8.23
CA SER A 149 21.45 -4.12 -7.68
C SER A 149 21.92 -2.89 -6.90
N ARG A 150 21.19 -1.77 -6.94
CA ARG A 150 21.40 -0.61 -6.05
C ARG A 150 20.11 0.17 -5.86
N LEU A 151 19.88 0.67 -4.65
CA LEU A 151 18.82 1.61 -4.33
C LEU A 151 19.40 2.97 -3.94
N GLY A 152 18.76 4.03 -4.43
CA GLY A 152 19.13 5.42 -4.18
C GLY A 152 18.15 6.35 -4.89
N MET A 153 18.59 7.59 -5.16
CA MET A 153 17.88 8.51 -6.05
C MET A 153 17.73 7.90 -7.46
N ASP A 154 18.83 7.34 -7.96
CA ASP A 154 18.86 6.45 -9.10
C ASP A 154 18.93 5.00 -8.63
N ILE A 155 18.24 4.14 -9.36
CA ILE A 155 18.16 2.71 -9.11
C ILE A 155 18.97 2.03 -10.20
N LYS A 156 19.91 1.19 -9.77
CA LYS A 156 20.70 0.34 -10.66
C LYS A 156 19.93 -0.97 -10.88
N LEU A 157 19.67 -1.26 -12.13
CA LEU A 157 19.05 -2.50 -12.59
C LEU A 157 20.07 -3.32 -13.35
N GLU A 158 20.02 -4.63 -13.15
CA GLU A 158 20.84 -5.60 -13.87
C GLU A 158 19.91 -6.51 -14.69
N CYS A 159 20.10 -6.55 -16.00
CA CYS A 159 19.30 -7.40 -16.88
C CYS A 159 19.65 -8.86 -16.62
N GLU A 160 18.66 -9.68 -16.27
CA GLU A 160 18.92 -11.08 -15.90
C GLU A 160 19.24 -11.98 -17.11
N LYS A 161 19.01 -11.49 -18.33
CA LYS A 161 19.34 -12.22 -19.56
C LYS A 161 20.79 -12.01 -20.00
N CYS A 162 21.34 -10.80 -19.86
CA CYS A 162 22.66 -10.45 -20.42
C CYS A 162 23.61 -9.74 -19.44
N GLY A 163 23.21 -9.52 -18.19
CA GLY A 163 24.03 -8.87 -17.14
C GLY A 163 24.24 -7.37 -17.31
N SER A 164 23.74 -6.77 -18.41
CA SER A 164 23.92 -5.34 -18.66
C SER A 164 23.21 -4.49 -17.61
N ILE A 165 23.85 -3.38 -17.25
CA ILE A 165 23.36 -2.45 -16.23
C ILE A 165 22.58 -1.30 -16.85
N VAL A 166 21.44 -0.96 -16.25
CA VAL A 166 20.65 0.22 -16.57
C VAL A 166 20.46 1.06 -15.30
N TRP A 167 20.72 2.36 -15.41
CA TRP A 167 20.40 3.32 -14.36
C TRP A 167 19.09 4.02 -14.69
N LEU A 168 18.16 4.04 -13.74
CA LEU A 168 16.90 4.75 -13.87
C LEU A 168 16.62 5.57 -12.63
N LYS A 169 16.08 6.77 -12.82
CA LYS A 169 15.43 7.50 -11.73
C LYS A 169 14.31 6.63 -11.17
N ARG A 170 14.09 6.72 -9.86
CA ARG A 170 13.01 5.97 -9.18
C ARG A 170 11.63 6.22 -9.81
N SER A 171 11.34 7.45 -10.22
CA SER A 171 10.10 7.83 -10.91
C SER A 171 9.94 7.13 -12.26
N ASP A 172 11.01 6.99 -13.03
CA ASP A 172 11.01 6.32 -14.32
C ASP A 172 10.83 4.82 -14.16
N LEU A 173 11.49 4.23 -13.17
CA LEU A 173 11.28 2.82 -12.83
C LEU A 173 9.82 2.55 -12.50
N ASN A 174 9.21 3.35 -11.62
CA ASN A 174 7.80 3.20 -11.24
C ASN A 174 6.85 3.22 -12.45
N LYS A 175 7.12 4.05 -13.47
CA LYS A 175 6.32 4.12 -14.70
C LYS A 175 6.56 2.92 -15.62
N ARG A 176 7.79 2.40 -15.65
CA ARG A 176 8.24 1.33 -16.56
C ARG A 176 8.00 -0.07 -16.01
N VAL A 177 7.83 -0.27 -14.70
CA VAL A 177 7.51 -1.59 -14.13
C VAL A 177 6.15 -2.06 -14.63
N LYS A 178 6.11 -3.29 -15.14
CA LYS A 178 4.92 -4.06 -15.48
C LYS A 178 4.49 -4.94 -14.31
N LYS A 179 5.45 -5.64 -13.68
CA LYS A 179 5.21 -6.56 -12.56
C LYS A 179 6.42 -6.59 -11.62
N ARG A 180 6.15 -6.75 -10.32
CA ARG A 180 7.16 -7.09 -9.29
C ARG A 180 7.11 -8.60 -9.12
N LEU A 181 8.25 -9.27 -9.30
CA LEU A 181 8.35 -10.73 -9.32
C LEU A 181 8.62 -11.28 -7.92
#